data_AF-A0AAV3JSV1-F1
#
_entry.id   AF-A0AAV3JSV1-F1
#
_cell.length_a   1.000
_cell.length_b   1.000
_cell.length_c   1.000
_cell.angle_alpha   90.00
_cell.angle_beta   90.00
_cell.angle_gamma   90.00
#
_symmetry.space_group_name_H-M   'P 1'
#
loop_
_entity.id
_entity.type
_entity.pdbx_description
1 polymer ?
#
loop_
_entity_poly.entity_id
_entity_poly.type
_entity_poly.pdbx_seq_one_letter_code
_entity_poly.pdbx_strand_id
1 'polypeptide(L)'
;MDTTRFIRNFILFKDALQKQNFNNKDLNTTSMQAALQSEQLALSEESQYLQSEQVRAKMQIDFLGMQANLQNAKAETLNKLIQCQAMLKSLKDNAMINRANALVSLLQVQANAANGITASNFEAAFKIISQIGSEYNQITLNNGSVSVQEKEQTNELKTILNNLSKELEKLNEQSEVNSIQVFSDKLEVLKDAPTRLWGFSTLSNAKEGFYNEANEQIASGSVCLFRSDRLGKHTITFKANNTKTELSKNITISVIANKLKERTS
;
A
#
# COMPACT_ATOMS: atom_id res chain seq x y z
N MET A 1 -25.71 0.29 34.09
CA MET A 1 -25.45 0.98 35.37
C MET A 1 -24.79 -0.02 36.28
N ASP A 2 -23.53 0.21 36.61
CA ASP A 2 -22.79 -0.63 37.54
C ASP A 2 -23.13 -0.15 38.97
N THR A 3 -23.97 -0.92 39.65
CA THR A 3 -24.47 -0.58 40.99
C THR A 3 -23.31 -0.47 41.99
N THR A 4 -22.25 -1.24 41.81
CA THR A 4 -21.09 -1.24 42.71
C THR A 4 -20.24 0.02 42.52
N ARG A 5 -20.03 0.45 41.26
CA ARG A 5 -19.33 1.71 40.95
C ARG A 5 -20.11 2.92 41.45
N PHE A 6 -21.43 2.93 41.27
CA PHE A 6 -22.32 3.97 41.78
C PHE A 6 -22.24 4.10 43.31
N ILE A 7 -22.39 2.99 44.05
CA ILE A 7 -22.33 2.98 45.52
C ILE A 7 -20.96 3.49 46.01
N ARG A 8 -19.87 3.06 45.36
CA ARG A 8 -18.51 3.50 45.70
C ARG A 8 -18.34 5.00 45.50
N ASN A 9 -18.78 5.53 44.37
CA ASN A 9 -18.70 6.97 44.06
C ASN A 9 -19.57 7.79 45.01
N PHE A 10 -20.76 7.31 45.35
CA PHE A 10 -21.64 7.94 46.32
C PHE A 10 -20.98 8.07 47.70
N ILE A 11 -20.38 6.98 48.21
CA ILE A 11 -19.67 6.99 49.49
C ILE A 11 -18.46 7.96 49.43
N LEU A 12 -17.68 7.91 48.35
CA LEU A 12 -16.53 8.81 48.14
C LEU A 12 -16.93 10.29 48.15
N PHE A 13 -17.98 10.67 47.42
CA PHE A 13 -18.45 12.05 47.40
C PHE A 13 -19.04 12.47 48.74
N LYS A 14 -19.75 11.57 49.43
CA LYS A 14 -20.28 11.83 50.76
C LYS A 14 -19.17 12.08 51.78
N ASP A 15 -18.14 11.24 51.80
CA ASP A 15 -16.98 11.39 52.70
C ASP A 15 -16.15 12.65 52.39
N ALA A 16 -16.03 13.01 51.10
CA ALA A 16 -15.34 14.23 50.68
C ALA A 16 -16.12 15.50 51.06
N LEU A 17 -17.45 15.49 50.88
CA LEU A 17 -18.33 16.62 51.17
C LEU A 17 -18.63 16.76 52.67
N GLN A 18 -18.52 15.69 53.47
CA GLN A 18 -18.67 15.75 54.93
C GLN A 18 -17.63 16.65 55.60
N LYS A 19 -16.50 16.91 54.94
CA LYS A 19 -15.47 17.85 55.42
C LYS A 19 -15.88 19.32 55.26
N GLN A 20 -16.96 19.59 54.53
CA GLN A 20 -17.58 20.92 54.41
C GLN A 20 -18.89 20.91 55.21
N ASN A 21 -19.23 22.01 55.88
CA ASN A 21 -20.40 22.15 56.77
C ASN A 21 -21.75 22.09 56.04
N PHE A 22 -22.06 20.98 55.38
CA PHE A 22 -23.36 20.73 54.75
C PHE A 22 -24.34 20.10 55.74
N ASN A 23 -25.63 20.41 55.57
CA ASN A 23 -26.71 19.67 56.21
C ASN A 23 -26.79 18.25 55.63
N ASN A 24 -27.09 17.23 56.45
CA ASN A 24 -27.22 15.83 56.04
C ASN A 24 -28.14 15.60 54.83
N LYS A 25 -29.20 16.41 54.69
CA LYS A 25 -30.12 16.31 53.54
C LYS A 25 -29.43 16.76 52.23
N ASP A 26 -28.78 17.91 52.27
CA ASP A 26 -28.11 18.51 51.11
C ASP A 26 -26.84 17.76 50.71
N LEU A 27 -26.15 17.18 51.71
CA LEU A 27 -25.01 16.30 51.52
C LEU A 27 -25.40 15.05 50.71
N ASN A 28 -26.48 14.36 51.11
CA ASN A 28 -26.91 13.14 50.44
C ASN A 28 -27.45 13.41 49.02
N THR A 29 -28.20 14.50 48.81
CA THR A 29 -28.71 14.85 47.47
C THR A 29 -27.57 15.23 46.52
N THR A 30 -26.62 16.05 46.97
CA THR A 30 -25.46 16.46 46.18
C THR A 30 -24.54 15.28 45.87
N SER A 31 -24.28 14.40 46.85
CA SER A 31 -23.47 13.20 46.65
C SER A 31 -24.13 12.21 45.67
N MET A 32 -25.46 12.08 45.72
CA MET A 32 -26.21 11.24 44.78
C MET A 32 -26.15 11.80 43.36
N GLN A 33 -26.32 13.13 43.20
CA GLN A 33 -26.24 13.78 41.90
C GLN A 33 -24.82 13.69 41.30
N ALA A 34 -23.77 13.87 42.12
CA ALA A 34 -22.39 13.70 41.70
C ALA A 34 -22.07 12.24 41.30
N ALA A 35 -22.58 11.26 42.05
CA ALA A 35 -22.42 9.85 41.70
C ALA A 35 -23.12 9.49 40.39
N LEU A 36 -24.33 10.02 40.14
CA LEU A 36 -25.05 9.85 38.88
C LEU A 36 -24.32 10.49 37.70
N GLN A 37 -23.82 11.72 37.86
CA GLN A 37 -23.03 12.38 36.81
C GLN A 37 -21.72 11.64 36.52
N SER A 38 -21.06 11.10 37.56
CA SER A 38 -19.86 10.29 37.38
C SER A 38 -20.14 9.01 36.60
N GLU A 39 -21.29 8.37 36.83
CA GLU A 39 -21.71 7.19 36.05
C GLU A 39 -22.06 7.55 34.60
N GLN A 40 -22.72 8.70 34.37
CA GLN A 40 -22.97 9.20 33.01
C GLN A 40 -21.67 9.48 32.25
N LEU A 41 -20.68 10.09 32.91
CA LEU A 41 -19.35 10.31 32.35
C LEU A 41 -18.66 8.99 32.02
N ALA A 42 -18.72 8.00 32.93
CA ALA A 42 -18.15 6.68 32.71
C ALA A 42 -18.74 5.98 31.49
N LEU A 43 -20.07 6.02 31.33
CA LEU A 43 -20.75 5.46 30.16
C LEU A 43 -20.36 6.21 28.86
N SER A 44 -20.21 7.53 28.95
CA SER A 44 -19.73 8.34 27.81
C SER A 44 -18.28 7.99 27.42
N GLU A 45 -17.39 7.77 28.40
CA GLU A 45 -16.02 7.34 28.17
C GLU A 45 -15.96 5.96 27.51
N GLU A 46 -16.78 5.00 27.97
CA GLU A 46 -16.88 3.67 27.38
C GLU A 46 -17.41 3.73 25.94
N SER A 47 -18.43 4.55 25.67
CA SER A 47 -18.93 4.78 24.31
C SER A 47 -17.86 5.39 23.40
N GLN A 48 -17.06 6.35 23.88
CA GLN A 48 -15.96 6.92 23.11
C GLN A 48 -14.87 5.87 22.84
N TYR A 49 -14.57 5.03 23.84
CA TYR A 49 -13.62 3.93 23.67
C TYR A 49 -14.06 2.97 22.56
N LEU A 50 -15.32 2.53 22.59
CA LEU A 50 -15.89 1.66 21.57
C LEU A 50 -15.85 2.31 20.17
N GLN A 51 -16.17 3.60 20.07
CA GLN A 51 -16.06 4.34 18.81
C GLN A 51 -14.61 4.39 18.30
N SER A 52 -13.63 4.63 19.17
CA SER A 52 -12.22 4.63 18.77
C SER A 52 -11.75 3.27 18.26
N GLU A 53 -12.18 2.19 18.88
CA GLU A 53 -11.88 0.81 18.46
C GLU A 53 -12.57 0.48 17.12
N GLN A 54 -13.80 0.95 16.89
CA GLN A 54 -14.47 0.85 15.60
C GLN A 54 -13.73 1.59 14.49
N VAL A 55 -13.26 2.82 14.77
CA VAL A 55 -12.44 3.58 13.80
C VAL A 55 -11.15 2.83 13.50
N ARG A 56 -10.48 2.23 14.49
CA ARG A 56 -9.30 1.38 14.28
C ARG A 56 -9.61 0.20 13.35
N ALA A 57 -10.66 -0.57 13.67
CA ALA A 57 -11.05 -1.72 12.86
C ALA A 57 -11.41 -1.31 11.42
N LYS A 58 -12.11 -0.18 11.25
CA LYS A 58 -12.43 0.38 9.94
C LYS A 58 -11.18 0.75 9.16
N MET A 59 -10.22 1.46 9.77
CA MET A 59 -8.95 1.80 9.11
C MET A 59 -8.19 0.55 8.66
N GLN A 60 -8.21 -0.52 9.47
CA GLN A 60 -7.59 -1.80 9.11
C GLN A 60 -8.29 -2.46 7.91
N ILE A 61 -9.63 -2.45 7.88
CA ILE A 61 -10.41 -2.96 6.74
C ILE A 61 -10.15 -2.14 5.49
N ASP A 62 -10.19 -0.81 5.59
CA ASP A 62 -9.96 0.10 4.46
C ASP A 62 -8.55 -0.11 3.88
N PHE A 63 -7.54 -0.28 4.74
CA PHE A 63 -6.18 -0.57 4.33
C PHE A 63 -6.06 -1.92 3.60
N LEU A 64 -6.65 -2.99 4.14
CA LEU A 64 -6.68 -4.31 3.49
C LEU A 64 -7.46 -4.26 2.16
N GLY A 65 -8.55 -3.50 2.11
CA GLY A 65 -9.34 -3.28 0.90
C GLY A 65 -8.55 -2.54 -0.19
N MET A 66 -7.81 -1.49 0.17
CA MET A 66 -6.89 -0.80 -0.74
C MET A 66 -5.81 -1.75 -1.26
N GLN A 67 -5.25 -2.60 -0.39
CA GLN A 67 -4.26 -3.60 -0.79
C GLN A 67 -4.84 -4.62 -1.78
N ALA A 68 -6.05 -5.13 -1.53
CA ALA A 68 -6.73 -6.05 -2.44
C ALA A 68 -7.05 -5.39 -3.80
N ASN A 69 -7.53 -4.14 -3.80
CA ASN A 69 -7.78 -3.38 -5.02
C ASN A 69 -6.50 -3.14 -5.82
N LEU A 70 -5.40 -2.82 -5.15
CA LEU A 70 -4.08 -2.69 -5.79
C LEU A 70 -3.65 -4.00 -6.46
N GLN A 71 -3.85 -5.15 -5.79
CA GLN A 71 -3.53 -6.46 -6.37
C GLN A 71 -4.43 -6.79 -7.57
N ASN A 72 -5.73 -6.47 -7.51
CA ASN A 72 -6.63 -6.64 -8.64
C ASN A 72 -6.23 -5.78 -9.84
N ALA A 73 -5.90 -4.50 -9.62
CA ALA A 73 -5.44 -3.61 -10.69
C ALA A 73 -4.14 -4.11 -11.35
N LYS A 74 -3.24 -4.70 -10.55
CA LYS A 74 -2.02 -5.35 -11.06
C LYS A 74 -2.34 -6.55 -11.93
N ALA A 75 -3.22 -7.45 -11.47
CA ALA A 75 -3.63 -8.61 -12.23
C ALA A 75 -4.28 -8.22 -13.56
N GLU A 76 -5.13 -7.19 -13.56
CA GLU A 76 -5.75 -6.65 -14.78
C GLU A 76 -4.71 -6.07 -15.74
N THR A 77 -3.74 -5.31 -15.23
CA THR A 77 -2.65 -4.74 -16.04
C THR A 77 -1.79 -5.83 -16.67
N LEU A 78 -1.44 -6.87 -15.89
CA LEU A 78 -0.70 -8.03 -16.39
C LEU A 78 -1.48 -8.76 -17.49
N ASN A 79 -2.78 -8.97 -17.31
CA ASN A 79 -3.64 -9.57 -18.33
C ASN A 79 -3.63 -8.75 -19.63
N LYS A 80 -3.71 -7.41 -19.54
CA LYS A 80 -3.61 -6.53 -20.71
C LYS A 80 -2.25 -6.64 -21.40
N LEU A 81 -1.15 -6.71 -20.65
CA LEU A 81 0.19 -6.92 -21.22
C LEU A 81 0.32 -8.26 -21.95
N ILE A 82 -0.20 -9.33 -21.37
CA ILE A 82 -0.24 -10.66 -22.01
C ILE A 82 -1.04 -10.61 -23.31
N GLN A 83 -2.20 -9.96 -23.31
CA GLN A 83 -3.03 -9.78 -24.50
C GLN A 83 -2.30 -8.98 -25.60
N CYS A 84 -1.65 -7.87 -25.25
CA CYS A 84 -0.83 -7.09 -26.18
C CYS A 84 0.29 -7.94 -26.78
N GLN A 85 1.01 -8.71 -25.96
CA GLN A 85 2.08 -9.59 -26.43
C GLN A 85 1.56 -10.69 -27.38
N ALA A 86 0.41 -11.29 -27.06
CA ALA A 86 -0.24 -12.27 -27.93
C ALA A 86 -0.68 -11.65 -29.27
N MET A 87 -1.22 -10.42 -29.24
CA MET A 87 -1.59 -9.67 -30.44
C MET A 87 -0.38 -9.36 -31.31
N LEU A 88 0.75 -8.94 -30.73
CA LEU A 88 2.00 -8.71 -31.47
C LEU A 88 2.52 -9.97 -32.14
N LYS A 89 2.49 -11.10 -31.42
CA LYS A 89 2.88 -12.40 -31.97
C LYS A 89 1.99 -12.78 -33.16
N SER A 90 0.67 -12.67 -32.99
CA SER A 90 -0.30 -12.92 -34.08
C SER A 90 -0.07 -12.02 -35.30
N LEU A 91 0.21 -10.73 -35.07
CA LEU A 91 0.49 -9.78 -36.15
C LEU A 91 1.79 -10.15 -36.92
N LYS A 92 2.83 -10.59 -36.20
CA LYS A 92 4.07 -11.10 -36.81
C LYS A 92 3.84 -12.38 -37.60
N ASP A 93 3.09 -13.33 -37.04
CA ASP A 93 2.76 -14.59 -37.71
C ASP A 93 1.95 -14.33 -38.99
N ASN A 94 0.95 -13.45 -38.93
CA ASN A 94 0.17 -13.03 -40.10
C ASN A 94 1.04 -12.35 -41.19
N ALA A 95 1.98 -11.50 -40.79
CA ALA A 95 2.89 -10.87 -41.73
C ALA A 95 3.82 -11.89 -42.42
N MET A 96 4.31 -12.89 -41.67
CA MET A 96 5.12 -13.98 -42.22
C MET A 96 4.32 -14.89 -43.17
N ILE A 97 3.06 -15.19 -42.84
CA ILE A 97 2.16 -15.95 -43.73
C ILE A 97 1.94 -15.18 -45.04
N ASN A 98 1.64 -13.89 -44.96
CA ASN A 98 1.44 -13.05 -46.15
C ASN A 98 2.71 -12.97 -47.01
N ARG A 99 3.88 -12.87 -46.38
CA ARG A 99 5.18 -12.94 -47.08
C ARG A 99 5.36 -14.27 -47.80
N ALA A 100 5.08 -15.39 -47.14
CA ALA A 100 5.18 -16.71 -47.75
C ALA A 100 4.22 -16.86 -48.94
N ASN A 101 2.97 -16.42 -48.79
CA ASN A 101 1.96 -16.46 -49.86
C ASN A 101 2.36 -15.60 -51.07
N ALA A 102 2.94 -14.42 -50.83
CA ALA A 102 3.43 -13.55 -51.89
C ALA A 102 4.66 -14.15 -52.60
N LEU A 103 5.57 -14.79 -51.85
CA LEU A 103 6.74 -15.47 -52.42
C LEU A 103 6.31 -16.66 -53.29
N VAL A 104 5.38 -17.49 -52.82
CA VAL A 104 4.82 -18.61 -53.59
C VAL A 104 4.16 -18.09 -54.87
N SER A 105 3.37 -17.01 -54.79
CA SER A 105 2.77 -16.36 -55.95
C SER A 105 3.82 -15.87 -56.95
N LEU A 106 4.90 -15.22 -56.48
CA LEU A 106 5.99 -14.76 -57.34
C LEU A 106 6.67 -15.93 -58.07
N LEU A 107 6.94 -17.04 -57.36
CA LEU A 107 7.53 -18.24 -57.94
C LEU A 107 6.62 -18.90 -58.98
N GLN A 108 5.30 -18.94 -58.72
CA GLN A 108 4.33 -19.46 -59.68
C GLN A 108 4.27 -18.62 -60.96
N VAL A 109 4.29 -17.28 -60.84
CA VAL A 109 4.33 -16.39 -62.01
C VAL A 109 5.64 -16.58 -62.79
N GLN A 110 6.78 -16.72 -62.10
CA GLN A 110 8.06 -17.00 -62.75
C GLN A 110 8.05 -18.35 -63.50
N ALA A 111 7.46 -19.39 -62.91
CA ALA A 111 7.41 -20.73 -63.51
C ALA A 111 6.46 -20.80 -64.72
N ASN A 112 5.41 -19.98 -64.76
CA ASN A 112 4.38 -20.02 -65.81
C ASN A 112 4.53 -18.93 -66.90
N ALA A 113 5.47 -17.99 -66.76
CA ALA A 113 5.65 -16.91 -67.72
C ALA A 113 6.28 -17.43 -69.04
N ALA A 114 5.51 -17.44 -70.13
CA ALA A 114 5.95 -17.92 -71.45
C ALA A 114 7.19 -17.20 -72.03
N ASN A 115 7.46 -15.96 -71.61
CA ASN A 115 8.63 -15.18 -72.02
C ASN A 115 9.64 -14.94 -70.88
N GLY A 116 9.46 -15.59 -69.72
CA GLY A 116 10.24 -15.34 -68.50
C GLY A 116 10.02 -13.94 -67.90
N ILE A 117 10.13 -13.79 -66.58
CA ILE A 117 10.25 -12.45 -65.97
C ILE A 117 11.71 -12.02 -66.09
N THR A 118 11.97 -10.75 -66.43
CA THR A 118 13.32 -10.20 -66.39
C THR A 118 13.88 -10.26 -64.97
N ALA A 119 15.17 -10.58 -64.84
CA ALA A 119 15.83 -10.70 -63.54
C ALA A 119 15.64 -9.44 -62.65
N SER A 120 15.59 -8.26 -63.26
CA SER A 120 15.34 -6.99 -62.57
C SER A 120 13.96 -6.92 -61.90
N ASN A 121 12.92 -7.40 -62.59
CA ASN A 121 11.54 -7.32 -62.08
C ASN A 121 11.30 -8.38 -61.00
N PHE A 122 11.92 -9.55 -61.15
CA PHE A 122 11.91 -10.58 -60.12
C PHE A 122 12.65 -10.11 -58.86
N GLU A 123 13.83 -9.51 -59.01
CA GLU A 123 14.61 -8.99 -57.90
C GLU A 123 13.86 -7.86 -57.16
N ALA A 124 13.21 -6.95 -57.89
CA ALA A 124 12.40 -5.89 -57.30
C ALA A 124 11.21 -6.47 -56.50
N ALA A 125 10.45 -7.41 -57.08
CA ALA A 125 9.32 -8.05 -56.40
C ALA A 125 9.77 -8.86 -55.17
N PHE A 126 10.89 -9.59 -55.27
CA PHE A 126 11.46 -10.34 -54.15
C PHE A 126 11.92 -9.42 -53.02
N LYS A 127 12.54 -8.28 -53.32
CA LYS A 127 12.92 -7.26 -52.31
C LYS A 127 11.69 -6.73 -51.58
N ILE A 128 10.64 -6.36 -52.30
CA ILE A 128 9.39 -5.84 -51.73
C ILE A 128 8.72 -6.91 -50.84
N ILE A 129 8.59 -8.14 -51.32
CA ILE A 129 8.00 -9.25 -50.54
C ILE A 129 8.85 -9.54 -49.30
N SER A 130 10.16 -9.50 -49.44
CA SER A 130 11.07 -9.79 -48.33
C SER A 130 11.04 -8.72 -47.23
N GLN A 131 10.57 -7.51 -47.55
CA GLN A 131 10.33 -6.45 -46.58
C GLN A 131 9.03 -6.66 -45.78
N ILE A 132 8.08 -7.48 -46.25
CA ILE A 132 6.81 -7.76 -45.55
C ILE A 132 7.10 -8.51 -44.23
N GLY A 133 6.62 -7.97 -43.12
CA GLY A 133 6.84 -8.54 -41.78
C GLY A 133 8.29 -8.47 -41.30
N SER A 134 9.16 -7.80 -42.05
CA SER A 134 10.56 -7.63 -41.74
C SER A 134 10.74 -6.30 -40.99
N GLU A 135 11.46 -6.32 -39.87
CA GLU A 135 11.82 -5.11 -39.11
C GLU A 135 12.98 -4.35 -39.79
N TYR A 136 13.22 -4.56 -41.09
CA TYR A 136 14.43 -4.15 -41.78
C TYR A 136 14.12 -3.12 -42.86
N ASN A 137 14.95 -2.08 -42.95
CA ASN A 137 14.68 -0.92 -43.81
C ASN A 137 15.03 -1.21 -45.29
N GLN A 138 16.05 -2.05 -45.53
CA GLN A 138 16.53 -2.38 -46.86
C GLN A 138 17.09 -3.81 -46.89
N ILE A 139 16.70 -4.57 -47.91
CA ILE A 139 17.29 -5.86 -48.24
C ILE A 139 18.15 -5.61 -49.47
N THR A 140 19.46 -5.54 -49.26
CA THR A 140 20.43 -5.34 -50.34
C THR A 140 20.89 -6.72 -50.81
N LEU A 141 20.50 -7.08 -52.04
CA LEU A 141 21.01 -8.25 -52.74
C LEU A 141 22.32 -7.85 -53.42
N ASN A 142 23.45 -8.37 -52.93
CA ASN A 142 24.76 -8.21 -53.57
C ASN A 142 25.32 -9.60 -53.89
N ASN A 143 25.45 -9.92 -55.18
CA ASN A 143 26.14 -11.10 -55.71
C ASN A 143 25.95 -12.39 -54.87
N GLY A 144 24.69 -12.78 -54.63
CA GLY A 144 24.35 -14.03 -53.93
C GLY A 144 24.39 -13.98 -52.40
N SER A 145 24.77 -12.84 -51.80
CA SER A 145 24.71 -12.62 -50.35
C SER A 145 23.62 -11.60 -49.99
N VAL A 146 22.80 -11.95 -49.00
CA VAL A 146 21.76 -11.07 -48.45
C VAL A 146 22.34 -10.34 -47.25
N SER A 147 22.54 -9.02 -47.40
CA SER A 147 22.91 -8.13 -46.29
C SER A 147 21.66 -7.43 -45.77
N VAL A 148 21.44 -7.50 -44.46
CA VAL A 148 20.22 -7.04 -43.79
C VAL A 148 20.58 -5.93 -42.79
N GLN A 149 19.97 -4.74 -42.92
CA GLN A 149 20.07 -3.65 -41.94
C GLN A 149 18.79 -3.58 -41.08
N GLU A 150 18.94 -3.79 -39.76
CA GLU A 150 17.86 -3.67 -38.76
C GLU A 150 17.36 -2.23 -38.64
N LYS A 151 16.04 -2.05 -38.58
CA LYS A 151 15.40 -0.76 -38.33
C LYS A 151 15.09 -0.65 -36.83
N GLU A 152 15.44 0.47 -36.23
CA GLU A 152 15.19 0.80 -34.82
C GLU A 152 13.70 0.93 -34.43
N GLN A 153 12.74 0.68 -35.33
CA GLN A 153 11.34 1.09 -35.16
C GLN A 153 10.46 0.15 -34.31
N THR A 154 10.91 -1.06 -33.99
CA THR A 154 10.26 -1.92 -32.97
C THR A 154 10.63 -1.52 -31.55
N ASN A 155 11.55 -0.56 -31.35
CA ASN A 155 11.91 -0.11 -30.01
C ASN A 155 10.74 0.55 -29.30
N GLU A 156 9.86 1.34 -29.93
CA GLU A 156 8.88 2.11 -29.16
C GLU A 156 7.90 1.23 -28.39
N LEU A 157 7.24 0.27 -29.07
CA LEU A 157 6.23 -0.57 -28.43
C LEU A 157 6.86 -1.63 -27.51
N LYS A 158 8.03 -2.17 -27.88
CA LYS A 158 8.83 -3.05 -27.01
C LYS A 158 9.37 -2.31 -25.80
N THR A 159 9.73 -1.04 -25.94
CA THR A 159 10.15 -0.14 -24.86
C THR A 159 8.97 0.20 -23.97
N ILE A 160 7.78 0.47 -24.52
CA ILE A 160 6.55 0.66 -23.74
C ILE A 160 6.23 -0.60 -22.94
N LEU A 161 6.30 -1.79 -23.56
CA LEU A 161 6.07 -3.06 -22.87
C LEU A 161 7.13 -3.35 -21.79
N ASN A 162 8.40 -3.06 -22.07
CA ASN A 162 9.49 -3.19 -21.10
C ASN A 162 9.35 -2.18 -19.97
N ASN A 163 8.94 -0.94 -20.26
CA ASN A 163 8.71 0.08 -19.25
C ASN A 163 7.52 -0.30 -18.36
N LEU A 164 6.40 -0.74 -18.95
CA LEU A 164 5.26 -1.25 -18.20
C LEU A 164 5.63 -2.47 -17.36
N SER A 165 6.44 -3.39 -17.88
CA SER A 165 6.92 -4.56 -17.13
C SER A 165 7.82 -4.16 -15.96
N LYS A 166 8.75 -3.21 -16.18
CA LYS A 166 9.59 -2.64 -15.11
C LYS A 166 8.78 -1.87 -14.07
N GLU A 167 7.75 -1.16 -14.49
CA GLU A 167 6.84 -0.45 -13.60
C GLU A 167 5.98 -1.42 -12.79
N LEU A 168 5.61 -2.55 -13.39
CA LEU A 168 4.97 -3.68 -12.72
C LEU A 168 5.92 -4.36 -11.71
N GLU A 169 7.19 -4.55 -12.07
CA GLU A 169 8.23 -5.08 -11.17
C GLU A 169 8.48 -4.13 -10.00
N LYS A 170 8.65 -2.83 -10.24
CA LYS A 170 8.75 -1.81 -9.18
C LYS A 170 7.53 -1.84 -8.27
N LEU A 171 6.34 -1.93 -8.85
CA LEU A 171 5.11 -2.07 -8.08
C LEU A 171 5.13 -3.36 -7.27
N ASN A 172 5.65 -4.47 -7.79
CA ASN A 172 5.74 -5.76 -7.12
C ASN A 172 6.74 -5.75 -5.96
N GLU A 173 7.91 -5.13 -6.16
CA GLU A 173 8.92 -4.89 -5.14
C GLU A 173 8.40 -3.95 -4.04
N GLN A 174 7.69 -2.88 -4.41
CA GLN A 174 7.02 -1.98 -3.46
C GLN A 174 5.79 -2.62 -2.80
N SER A 175 5.28 -3.72 -3.34
CA SER A 175 4.12 -4.45 -2.81
C SER A 175 4.48 -5.83 -2.31
N GLU A 176 5.71 -6.07 -1.85
CA GLU A 176 5.91 -7.22 -0.96
C GLU A 176 4.77 -7.17 0.05
N VAL A 177 3.97 -8.24 0.06
CA VAL A 177 2.61 -8.33 0.63
C VAL A 177 2.59 -7.99 2.13
N ASN A 178 3.77 -7.87 2.71
CA ASN A 178 4.07 -7.49 4.07
C ASN A 178 4.15 -5.97 4.15
N SER A 179 3.14 -5.39 4.75
CA SER A 179 3.02 -3.97 5.01
C SER A 179 2.90 -3.76 6.51
N ILE A 180 3.40 -2.62 6.96
CA ILE A 180 3.38 -2.22 8.37
C ILE A 180 2.88 -0.78 8.46
N GLN A 181 2.00 -0.54 9.42
CA GLN A 181 1.47 0.78 9.71
C GLN A 181 1.45 1.01 11.21
N VAL A 182 1.61 2.27 11.60
CA VAL A 182 1.54 2.70 12.99
C VAL A 182 0.68 3.95 13.07
N PHE A 183 -0.20 3.98 14.06
CA PHE A 183 -1.16 5.04 14.32
C PHE A 183 -1.08 5.45 15.78
N SER A 184 -1.50 6.69 16.06
CA SER A 184 -1.68 7.19 17.42
C SER A 184 -3.06 7.81 17.55
N ASP A 185 -3.64 7.73 18.73
CA ASP A 185 -4.84 8.50 19.07
C ASP A 185 -4.57 10.02 19.03
N LYS A 186 -3.35 10.43 19.42
CA LYS A 186 -2.89 11.81 19.44
C LYS A 186 -1.43 11.92 19.03
N LEU A 187 -1.10 12.95 18.25
CA LEU A 187 0.30 13.27 17.91
C LEU A 187 0.94 14.23 18.91
N GLU A 188 0.14 14.88 19.75
CA GLU A 188 0.59 15.80 20.79
C GLU A 188 -0.06 15.44 22.13
N VAL A 189 0.77 15.23 23.15
CA VAL A 189 0.32 14.90 24.50
C VAL A 189 1.01 15.76 25.55
N LEU A 190 0.33 15.97 26.67
CA LEU A 190 0.94 16.64 27.82
C LEU A 190 1.98 15.73 28.46
N LYS A 191 2.99 16.33 29.10
CA LYS A 191 3.92 15.61 29.98
C LYS A 191 3.14 14.70 30.92
N ASP A 192 3.60 13.46 31.06
CA ASP A 192 2.99 12.40 31.89
C ASP A 192 1.60 11.92 31.48
N ALA A 193 0.99 12.48 30.42
CA ALA A 193 -0.27 11.98 29.90
C ALA A 193 -0.02 10.75 29.01
N PRO A 194 -0.78 9.66 29.20
CA PRO A 194 -0.68 8.49 28.33
C PRO A 194 -1.33 8.76 26.96
N THR A 195 -0.77 8.15 25.91
CA THR A 195 -1.31 8.12 24.54
C THR A 195 -1.30 6.68 24.06
N ARG A 196 -2.28 6.29 23.25
CA ARG A 196 -2.35 4.93 22.71
C ARG A 196 -1.77 4.89 21.30
N LEU A 197 -0.81 4.00 21.12
CA LEU A 197 -0.23 3.68 19.83
C LEU A 197 -0.78 2.34 19.35
N TRP A 198 -1.11 2.27 18.08
CA TRP A 198 -1.58 1.05 17.43
C TRP A 198 -0.67 0.73 16.26
N GLY A 199 -0.21 -0.51 16.22
CA GLY A 199 0.62 -1.06 15.17
C GLY A 199 -0.17 -2.13 14.45
N PHE A 200 -0.12 -2.11 13.12
CA PHE A 200 -0.71 -3.15 12.29
C PHE A 200 0.32 -3.66 11.31
N SER A 201 0.38 -4.96 11.14
CA SER A 201 1.23 -5.64 10.18
C SER A 201 0.43 -6.69 9.43
N THR A 202 0.68 -6.83 8.13
CA THR A 202 0.17 -7.94 7.31
C THR A 202 1.13 -9.14 7.29
N LEU A 203 2.26 -9.06 8.00
CA LEU A 203 3.27 -10.12 8.06
C LEU A 203 2.73 -11.33 8.84
N SER A 204 2.65 -12.48 8.17
CA SER A 204 2.19 -13.72 8.80
C SER A 204 3.17 -14.24 9.86
N ASN A 205 2.63 -14.71 10.99
CA ASN A 205 3.37 -15.25 12.14
C ASN A 205 4.49 -14.31 12.64
N ALA A 206 4.24 -13.00 12.60
CA ALA A 206 5.20 -12.01 13.04
C ALA A 206 5.25 -11.86 14.56
N LYS A 207 6.44 -11.63 15.12
CA LYS A 207 6.56 -11.04 16.45
C LYS A 207 6.52 -9.52 16.30
N GLU A 208 5.54 -8.92 16.97
CA GLU A 208 5.26 -7.50 16.90
C GLU A 208 5.64 -6.81 18.20
N GLY A 209 6.14 -5.58 18.10
CA GLY A 209 6.45 -4.77 19.27
C GLY A 209 6.76 -3.33 18.94
N PHE A 210 6.69 -2.50 19.97
CA PHE A 210 7.04 -1.08 19.92
C PHE A 210 8.39 -0.87 20.58
N TYR A 211 9.19 0.00 19.99
CA TYR A 211 10.56 0.29 20.40
C TYR A 211 10.76 1.79 20.54
N ASN A 212 11.53 2.20 21.55
CA ASN A 212 11.92 3.59 21.75
C ASN A 212 13.09 4.01 20.84
N GLU A 213 13.57 5.24 20.99
CA GLU A 213 14.70 5.79 20.22
C GLU A 213 16.03 5.07 20.47
N ALA A 214 16.20 4.48 21.65
CA ALA A 214 17.33 3.62 21.99
C ALA A 214 17.16 2.18 21.49
N ASN A 215 16.10 1.92 20.71
CA ASN A 215 15.76 0.61 20.15
C ASN A 215 15.43 -0.45 21.23
N GLU A 216 15.02 -0.01 22.42
CA GLU A 216 14.56 -0.88 23.51
C GLU A 216 13.06 -1.13 23.37
N GLN A 217 12.65 -2.37 23.61
CA GLN A 217 11.24 -2.74 23.49
C GLN A 217 10.43 -2.15 24.65
N ILE A 218 9.45 -1.31 24.33
CA ILE A 218 8.55 -0.68 25.31
C ILE A 218 7.22 -1.44 25.46
N ALA A 219 6.80 -2.19 24.43
CA ALA A 219 5.61 -3.02 24.47
C ALA A 219 5.70 -4.18 23.46
N SER A 220 4.96 -5.26 23.73
CA SER A 220 4.78 -6.40 22.81
C SER A 220 3.34 -6.44 22.30
N GLY A 221 3.16 -6.84 21.05
CA GLY A 221 1.87 -6.87 20.36
C GLY A 221 1.53 -5.59 19.61
N SER A 222 0.25 -5.47 19.23
CA SER A 222 -0.27 -4.44 18.32
C SER A 222 -0.72 -3.15 19.01
N VAL A 223 -0.71 -3.09 20.35
CA VAL A 223 -1.13 -1.91 21.12
C VAL A 223 -0.08 -1.55 22.17
N CYS A 224 0.26 -0.27 22.24
CA CYS A 224 1.15 0.28 23.26
C CYS A 224 0.51 1.50 23.94
N LEU A 225 0.58 1.55 25.27
CA LEU A 225 0.23 2.75 26.03
C LEU A 225 1.53 3.51 26.31
N PHE A 226 1.82 4.53 25.50
CA PHE A 226 3.03 5.33 25.62
C PHE A 226 2.83 6.48 26.62
N ARG A 227 3.82 6.70 27.48
CA ARG A 227 3.89 7.82 28.42
C ARG A 227 5.34 8.28 28.52
N SER A 228 5.55 9.59 28.59
CA SER A 228 6.88 10.17 28.75
C SER A 228 6.84 11.37 29.71
N ASP A 229 7.86 11.46 30.54
CA ASP A 229 8.13 12.53 31.50
C ASP A 229 9.02 13.64 30.90
N ARG A 230 9.61 13.39 29.73
CA ARG A 230 10.51 14.30 29.02
C ARG A 230 9.75 15.07 27.94
N LEU A 231 9.94 16.39 27.93
CA LEU A 231 9.40 17.27 26.90
C LEU A 231 10.17 17.09 25.59
N GLY A 232 9.49 17.24 24.46
CA GLY A 232 10.08 17.15 23.13
C GLY A 232 9.40 16.10 22.25
N LYS A 233 10.01 15.86 21.08
CA LYS A 233 9.52 14.86 20.11
C LYS A 233 10.13 13.51 20.45
N HIS A 234 9.28 12.50 20.59
CA HIS A 234 9.67 11.11 20.85
C HIS A 234 9.32 10.27 19.63
N THR A 235 10.32 9.62 19.04
CA THR A 235 10.11 8.73 17.91
C THR A 235 9.96 7.29 18.40
N ILE A 236 8.79 6.72 18.14
CA ILE A 236 8.48 5.33 18.46
C ILE A 236 8.47 4.51 17.17
N THR A 237 9.15 3.37 17.21
CA THR A 237 9.25 2.47 16.07
C THR A 237 8.40 1.23 16.34
N PHE A 238 7.40 0.97 15.50
CA PHE A 238 6.71 -0.31 15.49
C PHE A 238 7.46 -1.26 14.57
N LYS A 239 7.80 -2.45 15.06
CA LYS A 239 8.47 -3.49 14.28
C LYS A 239 7.66 -4.77 14.27
N ALA A 240 7.64 -5.43 13.12
CA ALA A 240 7.12 -6.77 12.93
C ALA A 240 8.18 -7.61 12.24
N ASN A 241 8.61 -8.70 12.89
CA ASN A 241 9.60 -9.61 12.30
C ASN A 241 9.07 -11.04 12.19
N ASN A 242 9.48 -11.74 11.16
CA ASN A 242 9.35 -13.19 11.05
C ASN A 242 10.70 -13.80 10.66
N THR A 243 10.75 -15.11 10.39
CA THR A 243 12.01 -15.80 10.07
C THR A 243 12.67 -15.35 8.76
N LYS A 244 11.99 -14.57 7.91
CA LYS A 244 12.46 -14.18 6.57
C LYS A 244 12.51 -12.67 6.34
N THR A 245 11.77 -11.89 7.08
CA THR A 245 11.46 -10.49 6.77
C THR A 245 11.30 -9.68 8.04
N GLU A 246 11.87 -8.48 8.06
CA GLU A 246 11.70 -7.49 9.12
C GLU A 246 11.08 -6.22 8.53
N LEU A 247 9.99 -5.76 9.14
CA LEU A 247 9.33 -4.52 8.79
C LEU A 247 9.39 -3.56 9.97
N SER A 248 9.59 -2.28 9.68
CA SER A 248 9.54 -1.22 10.70
C SER A 248 8.86 0.04 10.18
N LYS A 249 8.13 0.72 11.06
CA LYS A 249 7.51 2.02 10.78
C LYS A 249 7.60 2.92 12.01
N ASN A 250 7.86 4.19 11.77
CA ASN A 250 8.06 5.17 12.84
C ASN A 250 6.86 6.10 12.96
N ILE A 251 6.56 6.50 14.18
CA ILE A 251 5.65 7.58 14.53
C ILE A 251 6.33 8.53 15.51
N THR A 252 6.09 9.83 15.37
CA THR A 252 6.65 10.84 16.28
C THR A 252 5.54 11.43 17.13
N ILE A 253 5.71 11.37 18.44
CA ILE A 253 4.78 11.93 19.43
C ILE A 253 5.44 13.16 20.08
N SER A 254 4.77 14.30 20.04
CA SER A 254 5.25 15.53 20.67
C SER A 254 4.72 15.62 22.09
N VAL A 255 5.61 15.64 23.08
CA VAL A 255 5.28 15.79 24.49
C VAL A 255 5.50 17.25 24.90
N ILE A 256 4.43 17.92 25.29
CA ILE A 256 4.40 19.36 25.58
C ILE A 256 4.13 19.65 27.05
N ALA A 257 4.62 20.79 27.54
CA ALA A 257 4.40 21.24 28.90
C ALA A 257 2.97 21.77 29.08
N ASN A 258 2.39 21.54 30.26
CA ASN A 258 1.10 22.11 30.62
C ASN A 258 1.27 23.54 31.14
N LYS A 259 1.24 24.51 30.22
CA LYS A 259 1.38 25.95 30.53
C LYS A 259 0.32 26.50 31.51
N LEU A 260 -0.79 25.80 31.74
CA LEU A 260 -1.81 26.21 32.70
C LEU A 260 -1.45 25.86 34.15
N LYS A 261 -0.70 24.78 34.38
CA LYS A 261 -0.22 24.40 35.72
C LYS A 261 0.96 25.25 36.20
N GLU A 262 1.75 25.77 35.28
CA GLU A 262 2.90 26.65 35.59
C GLU A 262 2.49 28.02 36.14
N ARG A 263 1.24 28.47 35.90
CA ARG A 263 0.74 29.76 36.43
C ARG A 263 0.23 29.70 37.87
N THR A 264 0.15 28.51 38.45
CA THR A 264 -0.40 28.26 39.80
C THR A 264 0.63 27.69 40.79
N SER A 265 1.90 27.58 40.38
CA SER A 265 3.02 27.18 41.24
C SER A 265 3.85 28.40 41.63
#